data_AF-X6D976-F1
#
_entry.id   AF-X6D976-F1
#
_cell.length_a   1.000
_cell.length_b   1.000
_cell.length_c   1.000
_cell.angle_alpha   90.00
_cell.angle_beta   90.00
_cell.angle_gamma   90.00
#
_symmetry.space_group_name_H-M   'P 1'
#
loop_
_entity.id
_entity.type
_entity.pdbx_description
1 polymer ?
#
loop_
_entity_poly.entity_id
_entity_poly.type
_entity_poly.pdbx_seq_one_letter_code
_entity_poly.pdbx_strand_id
1 'polypeptide(L)'
;MSKTKTAETIENVEFPSFDASKATDQMRAFAEKGVEQSKEAYAKLKTGAEETQKALESTFETAKTVSSDLSLKTISALRANAEAGFSHLEALIGAKSLSEVVELQTAFLRKRVETTVEQAKDFQAVASKAAEDVSKPIKTAFEKAMKDIKIA
;
A
#
# COMPACT_ATOMS: atom_id res chain seq x y z
N MET A 1 -78.96 13.89 53.72
CA MET A 1 -78.72 13.90 52.27
C MET A 1 -77.25 13.54 52.04
N SER A 2 -76.96 12.24 51.93
CA SER A 2 -75.64 11.71 51.57
C SER A 2 -75.66 11.35 50.08
N LYS A 3 -74.59 11.69 49.35
CA LYS A 3 -74.06 10.99 48.15
C LYS A 3 -72.85 11.79 47.63
N THR A 4 -71.65 11.31 47.89
CA THR A 4 -70.82 10.49 46.97
C THR A 4 -70.27 11.32 45.80
N LYS A 5 -69.03 11.82 45.94
CA LYS A 5 -68.23 12.31 44.81
C LYS A 5 -66.73 12.23 45.09
N THR A 6 -66.25 11.04 45.47
CA THR A 6 -64.79 10.82 45.63
C THR A 6 -64.34 9.41 45.23
N ALA A 7 -65.24 8.51 44.82
CA ALA A 7 -64.88 7.12 44.54
C ALA A 7 -64.55 6.80 43.07
N GLU A 8 -64.95 7.62 42.08
CA GLU A 8 -64.88 7.20 40.66
C GLU A 8 -63.55 7.50 39.95
N THR A 9 -62.59 8.18 40.58
CA THR A 9 -61.38 8.65 39.85
C THR A 9 -60.12 7.81 40.13
N ILE A 10 -60.18 6.78 40.97
CA ILE A 10 -58.99 6.00 41.35
C ILE A 10 -58.99 4.58 40.74
N GLU A 11 -60.12 4.04 40.27
CA GLU A 11 -60.17 2.61 39.90
C GLU A 11 -59.74 2.27 38.46
N ASN A 12 -59.49 3.24 37.56
CA ASN A 12 -59.28 2.93 36.14
C ASN A 12 -57.93 3.34 35.55
N VAL A 13 -56.88 3.41 36.36
CA VAL A 13 -55.50 3.47 35.85
C VAL A 13 -54.91 2.06 35.88
N GLU A 14 -55.26 1.24 34.88
CA GLU A 14 -54.48 0.05 34.56
C GLU A 14 -53.11 0.51 34.09
N PHE A 15 -52.13 0.47 34.99
CA PHE A 15 -50.74 0.52 34.59
C PHE A 15 -50.43 -0.79 33.86
N PRO A 16 -49.88 -0.75 32.62
CA PRO A 16 -49.51 -1.97 31.92
C PRO A 16 -48.59 -2.79 32.82
N SER A 17 -48.99 -4.02 33.14
CA SER A 17 -48.21 -4.88 34.04
C SER A 17 -46.82 -5.08 33.42
N PHE A 18 -45.79 -4.62 34.13
CA PHE A 18 -44.41 -4.85 33.73
C PHE A 18 -44.12 -6.34 33.80
N ASP A 19 -44.12 -6.99 32.65
CA ASP A 19 -43.77 -8.41 32.53
C ASP A 19 -42.26 -8.56 32.59
N ALA A 20 -41.75 -8.73 33.82
CA ALA A 20 -40.33 -8.89 34.10
C ALA A 20 -39.70 -10.08 33.34
N SER A 21 -40.49 -11.09 32.97
CA SER A 21 -40.01 -12.24 32.19
C SER A 21 -39.68 -11.84 30.75
N LYS A 22 -40.59 -11.13 30.07
CA LYS A 22 -40.36 -10.59 28.72
C LYS A 22 -39.22 -9.58 28.67
N ALA A 23 -39.09 -8.74 29.70
CA ALA A 23 -37.97 -7.80 29.82
C ALA A 23 -36.62 -8.54 29.95
N THR A 24 -36.59 -9.63 30.73
CA THR A 24 -35.40 -10.47 30.89
C THR A 24 -35.03 -11.19 29.60
N ASP A 25 -36.00 -11.71 28.86
CA ASP A 25 -35.78 -12.39 27.58
C ASP A 25 -35.30 -11.42 26.49
N GLN A 26 -35.82 -10.20 26.44
CA GLN A 26 -35.34 -9.16 25.53
C GLN A 26 -33.90 -8.74 25.85
N MET A 27 -33.56 -8.62 27.13
CA MET A 27 -32.19 -8.31 27.56
C MET A 27 -31.22 -9.44 27.23
N ARG A 28 -31.65 -10.70 27.38
CA ARG A 28 -30.87 -11.88 26.98
C ARG A 28 -30.64 -11.92 25.46
N ALA A 29 -31.68 -11.76 24.66
CA ALA A 29 -31.58 -11.75 23.20
C ALA A 29 -30.70 -10.59 22.69
N PHE A 30 -30.78 -9.41 23.33
CA PHE A 30 -29.90 -8.28 23.04
C PHE A 30 -28.44 -8.59 23.38
N ALA A 31 -28.18 -9.21 24.54
CA ALA A 31 -26.83 -9.61 24.93
C ALA A 31 -26.25 -10.68 24.00
N GLU A 32 -27.02 -11.71 23.64
CA GLU A 32 -26.63 -12.75 22.68
C GLU A 32 -26.28 -12.14 21.32
N LYS A 33 -27.13 -11.25 20.79
CA LYS A 33 -26.87 -10.52 19.55
C LYS A 33 -25.64 -9.62 19.63
N GLY A 34 -25.45 -8.91 20.75
CA GLY A 34 -24.28 -8.06 20.97
C GLY A 34 -22.97 -8.85 21.01
N VAL A 35 -22.98 -10.04 21.61
CA VAL A 35 -21.84 -10.96 21.62
C VAL A 35 -21.55 -11.50 20.21
N GLU A 36 -22.58 -11.90 19.47
CA GLU A 36 -22.45 -12.35 18.07
C GLU A 36 -21.81 -11.26 17.19
N GLN A 37 -22.33 -10.02 17.27
CA GLN A 37 -21.82 -8.87 16.52
C GLN A 37 -20.40 -8.49 16.93
N SER A 38 -20.07 -8.60 18.22
CA SER A 38 -18.71 -8.34 18.71
C SER A 38 -17.71 -9.37 18.20
N LYS A 39 -18.10 -10.64 18.13
CA LYS A 39 -17.27 -11.71 17.54
C LYS A 39 -17.06 -11.50 16.05
N GLU A 40 -18.10 -11.10 15.32
CA GLU A 40 -18.00 -10.77 13.90
C GLU A 40 -17.09 -9.56 13.66
N ALA A 41 -17.26 -8.48 14.44
CA ALA A 41 -16.42 -7.29 14.37
C ALA A 41 -14.95 -7.61 14.70
N TYR A 42 -14.72 -8.44 15.73
CA TYR A 42 -13.38 -8.91 16.08
C TYR A 42 -12.76 -9.77 14.97
N ALA A 43 -13.53 -10.67 14.37
CA ALA A 43 -13.06 -11.49 13.25
C ALA A 43 -12.68 -10.63 12.04
N LYS A 44 -13.50 -9.63 11.68
CA LYS A 44 -13.21 -8.66 10.61
C LYS A 44 -11.95 -7.85 10.91
N LEU A 45 -11.81 -7.35 12.15
CA LEU A 45 -10.62 -6.61 12.58
C LEU A 45 -9.36 -7.47 12.49
N LYS A 46 -9.42 -8.71 12.97
CA LYS A 46 -8.30 -9.65 12.92
C LYS A 46 -7.88 -9.93 11.48
N THR A 47 -8.82 -10.24 10.60
CA THR A 47 -8.54 -10.45 9.18
C THR A 47 -7.92 -9.21 8.53
N GLY A 48 -8.47 -8.02 8.78
CA GLY A 48 -7.91 -6.76 8.26
C GLY A 48 -6.50 -6.47 8.80
N ALA A 49 -6.20 -6.82 10.05
CA ALA A 49 -4.88 -6.70 10.64
C ALA A 49 -3.88 -7.66 9.98
N GLU A 50 -4.25 -8.93 9.78
CA GLU A 50 -3.42 -9.93 9.09
C GLU A 50 -3.15 -9.53 7.63
N GLU A 51 -4.13 -8.95 6.94
CA GLU A 51 -3.98 -8.45 5.57
C GLU A 51 -3.05 -7.24 5.49
N THR A 52 -3.17 -6.30 6.44
CA THR A 52 -2.28 -5.15 6.55
C THR A 52 -0.85 -5.60 6.83
N GLN A 53 -0.66 -6.55 7.74
CA GLN A 53 0.65 -7.14 8.03
C GLN A 53 1.27 -7.74 6.77
N LYS A 54 0.52 -8.57 6.02
CA LYS A 54 1.00 -9.17 4.75
C LYS A 54 1.35 -8.11 3.70
N ALA A 55 0.56 -7.04 3.60
CA ALA A 55 0.85 -5.94 2.69
C ALA A 55 2.16 -5.25 3.05
N LEU A 56 2.42 -5.03 4.34
CA LEU A 56 3.68 -4.45 4.83
C LEU A 56 4.88 -5.37 4.57
N GLU A 57 4.77 -6.66 4.86
CA GLU A 57 5.82 -7.66 4.57
C GLU A 57 6.15 -7.69 3.07
N SER A 58 5.13 -7.70 2.21
CA SER A 58 5.30 -7.67 0.75
C SER A 58 5.95 -6.37 0.26
N THR A 59 5.55 -5.22 0.80
CA THR A 59 6.19 -3.94 0.52
C THR A 59 7.67 -3.94 0.92
N PHE A 60 8.02 -4.55 2.06
CA PHE A 60 9.42 -4.64 2.51
C PHE A 60 10.28 -5.51 1.59
N GLU A 61 9.82 -6.71 1.22
CA GLU A 61 10.54 -7.58 0.28
C GLU A 61 10.68 -6.95 -1.11
N THR A 62 9.65 -6.22 -1.53
CA THR A 62 9.67 -5.43 -2.77
C THR A 62 10.72 -4.33 -2.71
N ALA A 63 10.78 -3.56 -1.63
CA ALA A 63 11.77 -2.50 -1.44
C ALA A 63 13.20 -3.05 -1.44
N LYS A 64 13.43 -4.22 -0.81
CA LYS A 64 14.72 -4.92 -0.83
C LYS A 64 15.13 -5.33 -2.24
N THR A 65 14.19 -5.90 -3.02
CA THR A 65 14.44 -6.30 -4.42
C THR A 65 14.80 -5.09 -5.28
N VAL A 66 14.03 -4.02 -5.19
CA VAL A 66 14.30 -2.74 -5.89
C VAL A 66 15.68 -2.19 -5.55
N SER A 67 16.08 -2.23 -4.28
CA SER A 67 17.40 -1.77 -3.84
C SER A 67 18.55 -2.58 -4.45
N SER A 68 18.38 -3.90 -4.55
CA SER A 68 19.34 -4.79 -5.21
C SER A 68 19.47 -4.48 -6.70
N ASP A 69 18.35 -4.34 -7.40
CA ASP A 69 18.32 -4.02 -8.84
C ASP A 69 19.00 -2.67 -9.13
N LEU A 70 18.71 -1.65 -8.31
CA LEU A 70 19.34 -0.33 -8.44
C LEU A 70 20.86 -0.40 -8.21
N SER A 71 21.31 -1.21 -7.25
CA SER A 71 22.73 -1.41 -6.96
C SER A 71 23.45 -2.08 -8.14
N LEU A 72 22.87 -3.15 -8.69
CA LEU A 72 23.41 -3.84 -9.87
C LEU A 72 23.46 -2.94 -11.10
N LYS A 73 22.44 -2.10 -11.32
CA LYS A 73 22.42 -1.12 -12.41
C LYS A 73 23.54 -0.09 -12.26
N THR A 74 23.74 0.43 -11.06
CA THR A 74 24.84 1.36 -10.75
C THR A 74 26.21 0.74 -11.03
N ILE A 75 26.44 -0.49 -10.57
CA ILE A 75 27.70 -1.21 -10.82
C ILE A 75 27.93 -1.41 -12.33
N SER A 76 26.88 -1.78 -13.08
CA SER A 76 26.94 -1.94 -14.53
C SER A 76 27.29 -0.64 -15.25
N ALA A 77 26.69 0.49 -14.82
CA ALA A 77 26.99 1.81 -15.37
C ALA A 77 28.45 2.23 -15.09
N LEU A 78 28.97 1.97 -13.89
CA LEU A 78 30.37 2.23 -13.53
C LEU A 78 31.33 1.40 -14.41
N ARG A 79 31.03 0.11 -14.60
CA ARG A 79 31.82 -0.77 -15.49
C ARG A 79 31.85 -0.23 -16.92
N ALA A 80 30.69 0.08 -17.50
CA ALA A 80 30.59 0.61 -18.86
C ALA A 80 31.33 1.95 -19.02
N ASN A 81 31.31 2.80 -17.99
CA ASN A 81 32.05 4.06 -17.99
C ASN A 81 33.56 3.86 -17.96
N ALA A 82 34.04 2.93 -17.14
CA ALA A 82 35.46 2.60 -17.07
C ALA A 82 35.96 2.01 -18.38
N GLU A 83 35.22 1.04 -18.95
CA GLU A 83 35.55 0.42 -20.24
C GLU A 83 35.62 1.47 -21.36
N ALA A 84 34.60 2.33 -21.48
CA ALA A 84 34.60 3.41 -22.45
C ALA A 84 35.81 4.36 -22.27
N GLY A 85 36.16 4.69 -21.03
CA GLY A 85 37.32 5.54 -20.73
C GLY A 85 38.65 4.89 -21.13
N PHE A 86 38.85 3.61 -20.80
CA PHE A 86 40.06 2.87 -21.15
C PHE A 86 40.20 2.68 -22.66
N SER A 87 39.13 2.29 -23.35
CA SER A 87 39.16 2.16 -24.81
C SER A 87 39.44 3.49 -25.51
N HIS A 88 38.95 4.60 -24.97
CA HIS A 88 39.27 5.94 -25.49
C HIS A 88 40.74 6.30 -25.28
N LEU A 89 41.28 6.03 -24.09
CA LEU A 89 42.70 6.26 -23.80
C LEU A 89 43.61 5.39 -24.69
N GLU A 90 43.26 4.12 -24.89
CA GLU A 90 43.97 3.21 -25.80
C GLU A 90 43.98 3.76 -27.23
N ALA A 91 42.82 4.23 -27.72
CA ALA A 91 42.72 4.83 -29.04
C ALA A 91 43.54 6.13 -29.16
N LEU A 92 43.53 6.99 -28.14
CA LEU A 92 44.34 8.22 -28.10
C LEU A 92 45.84 7.93 -28.11
N ILE A 93 46.29 6.90 -27.38
CA ILE A 93 47.71 6.48 -27.38
C ILE A 93 48.11 5.93 -28.76
N GLY A 94 47.20 5.24 -29.45
CA GLY A 94 47.43 4.71 -30.80
C GLY A 94 47.37 5.74 -31.93
N ALA A 95 46.90 6.97 -31.66
CA ALA A 95 46.69 7.99 -32.67
C ALA A 95 48.01 8.51 -33.24
N LYS A 96 48.08 8.64 -34.57
CA LYS A 96 49.29 9.03 -35.31
C LYS A 96 49.31 10.51 -35.69
N SER A 97 48.20 11.22 -35.47
CA SER A 97 48.07 12.63 -35.83
C SER A 97 47.08 13.37 -34.93
N LEU A 98 47.18 14.71 -34.88
CA LEU A 98 46.22 15.56 -34.17
C LEU A 98 44.81 15.47 -34.77
N SER A 99 44.68 15.24 -36.08
CA SER A 99 43.38 15.06 -36.73
C SER A 99 42.67 13.81 -36.21
N GLU A 100 43.41 12.71 -36.05
CA GLU A 100 42.89 11.44 -35.50
C GLU A 100 42.48 11.61 -34.03
N VAL A 101 43.25 12.37 -33.24
CA VAL A 101 42.88 12.72 -31.86
C VAL A 101 41.55 13.50 -31.81
N VAL A 102 41.36 14.50 -32.68
CA VAL A 102 40.11 15.28 -32.74
C VAL A 102 38.93 14.41 -33.15
N GLU A 103 39.13 13.51 -34.10
CA GLU A 103 38.11 12.54 -34.53
C GLU A 103 37.71 11.62 -33.38
N LEU A 104 38.68 11.01 -32.68
CA LEU A 104 38.46 10.16 -31.51
C LEU A 104 37.72 10.91 -30.39
N GLN A 105 38.14 12.14 -30.07
CA GLN A 105 37.49 12.94 -29.03
C GLN A 105 36.04 13.28 -29.40
N THR A 106 35.78 13.60 -30.66
CA THR A 106 34.43 13.91 -31.17
C THR A 106 33.54 12.66 -31.16
N ALA A 107 34.07 11.51 -31.59
CA ALA A 107 33.38 10.23 -31.55
C ALA A 107 33.05 9.81 -30.12
N PHE A 108 34.02 9.95 -29.20
CA PHE A 108 33.81 9.69 -27.78
C PHE A 108 32.69 10.57 -27.21
N LEU A 109 32.73 11.89 -27.43
CA LEU A 109 31.69 12.80 -26.94
C LEU A 109 30.30 12.45 -27.48
N ARG A 110 30.17 12.19 -28.79
CA ARG A 110 28.91 11.74 -29.39
C ARG A 110 28.40 10.48 -28.70
N LYS A 111 29.27 9.47 -28.52
CA LYS A 111 28.89 8.22 -27.87
C LYS A 111 28.48 8.42 -26.41
N ARG A 112 29.19 9.29 -25.67
CA ARG A 112 28.86 9.62 -24.28
C ARG A 112 27.49 10.29 -24.16
N VAL A 113 27.10 11.14 -25.10
CA VAL A 113 25.76 11.74 -25.14
C VAL A 113 24.70 10.66 -25.35
N GLU A 114 24.87 9.79 -26.36
CA GLU A 114 23.94 8.68 -26.62
C GLU A 114 23.76 7.78 -25.40
N THR A 115 24.87 7.33 -24.81
CA THR A 115 24.86 6.47 -23.62
C THR A 115 24.26 7.16 -22.40
N THR A 116 24.49 8.46 -22.21
CA THR A 116 23.90 9.20 -21.08
C THR A 116 22.39 9.29 -21.22
N VAL A 117 21.88 9.56 -22.43
CA VAL A 117 20.43 9.61 -22.70
C VAL A 117 19.80 8.24 -22.45
N GLU A 118 20.46 7.17 -22.88
CA GLU A 118 19.99 5.79 -22.66
C GLU A 118 19.99 5.42 -21.17
N GLN A 119 21.09 5.68 -20.45
CA GLN A 119 21.17 5.47 -19.01
C GLN A 119 20.10 6.26 -18.25
N ALA A 120 19.84 7.51 -18.64
CA ALA A 120 18.79 8.33 -18.01
C ALA A 120 17.39 7.71 -18.17
N LYS A 121 17.06 7.20 -19.37
CA LYS A 121 15.79 6.49 -19.62
C LYS A 121 15.68 5.22 -18.78
N ASP A 122 16.78 4.46 -18.67
CA ASP A 122 16.80 3.27 -17.84
C ASP A 122 16.62 3.56 -16.36
N PHE A 123 17.27 4.61 -15.83
CA PHE A 123 17.08 5.05 -14.45
C PHE A 123 15.64 5.51 -14.21
N GLN A 124 15.05 6.25 -15.15
CA GLN A 124 13.64 6.64 -15.08
C GLN A 124 12.72 5.41 -15.01
N ALA A 125 12.97 4.39 -15.85
CA ALA A 125 12.18 3.17 -15.88
C ALA A 125 12.27 2.39 -14.56
N VAL A 126 13.48 2.23 -14.01
CA VAL A 126 13.70 1.57 -12.72
C VAL A 126 13.02 2.34 -11.59
N ALA A 127 13.16 3.67 -11.55
CA ALA A 127 12.52 4.50 -10.53
C ALA A 127 10.98 4.46 -10.61
N SER A 128 10.42 4.47 -11.82
CA SER A 128 8.96 4.39 -12.01
C SER A 128 8.43 3.03 -11.57
N LYS A 129 9.12 1.95 -11.97
CA LYS A 129 8.79 0.59 -11.56
C LYS A 129 8.90 0.42 -10.05
N ALA A 130 9.95 0.95 -9.42
CA ALA A 130 10.11 0.94 -7.98
C ALA A 130 8.94 1.59 -7.24
N ALA A 131 8.50 2.77 -7.70
CA ALA A 131 7.36 3.46 -7.12
C ALA A 131 6.06 2.67 -7.29
N GLU A 132 5.86 2.05 -8.46
CA GLU A 132 4.69 1.19 -8.71
C GLU A 132 4.71 -0.03 -7.78
N ASP A 133 5.80 -0.80 -7.80
CA ASP A 133 5.97 -2.06 -7.08
C ASP A 133 5.80 -1.86 -5.56
N VAL A 134 6.43 -0.82 -4.98
CA VAL A 134 6.31 -0.52 -3.54
C VAL A 134 4.88 -0.14 -3.15
N SER A 135 4.16 0.58 -4.02
CA SER A 135 2.79 1.05 -3.74
C SER A 135 1.71 -0.01 -3.95
N LYS A 136 2.00 -1.04 -4.77
CA LYS A 136 1.02 -2.02 -5.24
C LYS A 136 0.40 -2.86 -4.11
N PRO A 137 1.14 -3.42 -3.12
CA PRO A 137 0.56 -4.22 -2.05
C PRO A 137 -0.47 -3.44 -1.22
N ILE A 138 -0.16 -2.17 -0.90
CA ILE A 138 -1.02 -1.28 -0.13
C ILE A 138 -2.28 -0.90 -0.94
N LYS A 139 -2.12 -0.57 -2.23
CA LYS A 139 -3.26 -0.30 -3.12
C LYS A 139 -4.19 -1.50 -3.21
N THR A 140 -3.64 -2.71 -3.36
CA THR A 140 -4.44 -3.94 -3.40
C THR A 140 -5.17 -4.20 -2.08
N ALA A 141 -4.53 -4.01 -0.93
CA ALA A 141 -5.18 -4.14 0.37
C ALA A 141 -6.32 -3.13 0.54
N PHE A 142 -6.12 -1.88 0.11
CA PHE A 142 -7.14 -0.84 0.14
C PHE A 142 -8.33 -1.15 -0.78
N GLU A 143 -8.07 -1.57 -2.02
CA GLU A 143 -9.11 -1.97 -2.98
C GLU A 143 -9.94 -3.14 -2.46
N LYS A 144 -9.32 -4.08 -1.76
CA LYS A 144 -10.01 -5.21 -1.12
C LYS A 144 -10.92 -4.72 0.01
N ALA A 145 -10.40 -3.91 0.93
CA ALA A 145 -11.18 -3.34 2.03
C ALA A 145 -12.41 -2.55 1.52
N MET A 146 -12.25 -1.75 0.47
CA MET A 146 -13.36 -1.00 -0.14
C MET A 146 -14.42 -1.91 -0.78
N LYS A 147 -14.03 -3.04 -1.36
CA LYS A 147 -14.97 -4.03 -1.91
C LYS A 147 -15.74 -4.72 -0.79
N ASP A 148 -15.06 -5.12 0.29
CA ASP A 148 -15.69 -5.80 1.42
C ASP A 148 -16.72 -4.89 2.14
N ILE A 149 -16.44 -3.59 2.22
CA ILE A 149 -17.40 -2.58 2.75
C ILE A 149 -18.62 -2.40 1.84
N LYS A 150 -18.47 -2.57 0.52
CA LYS A 150 -19.56 -2.39 -0.45
C LYS A 150 -20.46 -3.62 -0.59
N ILE A 151 -19.97 -4.79 -0.16
CA ILE A 151 -20.69 -6.07 -0.21
C ILE A 151 -21.42 -6.36 1.11
N ALA A 152 -20.97 -5.75 2.23
CA ALA A 152 -21.63 -5.79 3.54
C ALA A 152 -22.77 -4.76 3.65
#